data_AF-A0A151QND6-F1
#
_entry.id   AF-A0A151QND6-F1
#
_cell.length_a   1.000
_cell.length_b   1.000
_cell.length_c   1.000
_cell.angle_alpha   90.00
_cell.angle_beta   90.00
_cell.angle_gamma   90.00
#
_symmetry.space_group_name_H-M   'P 1'
#
loop_
_entity.id
_entity.type
_entity.pdbx_description
1 polymer ?
#
loop_
_entity_poly.entity_id
_entity_poly.type
_entity_poly.pdbx_seq_one_letter_code
_entity_poly.pdbx_strand_id
1 'polypeptide(L)' 'CRPFIGVDGCHLKTKYGGQLLIAVGRDGNDQYFPLAFAVVETETKDSWRWFLTLLLEDIGDVKTNRWVFISL' A
#
# COMPACT_ATOMS: atom_id res chain seq x y z
N CYS A 1 -4.45 -14.96 5.99
CA CYS A 1 -5.08 -13.71 5.53
C CYS A 1 -5.67 -13.92 4.16
N ARG A 2 -6.77 -13.23 3.83
CA ARG A 2 -7.31 -13.28 2.46
C ARG A 2 -6.29 -12.62 1.54
N PRO A 3 -6.17 -13.04 0.26
CA PRO A 3 -5.24 -12.43 -0.67
C PRO A 3 -5.78 -11.09 -1.18
N PHE A 4 -5.99 -10.15 -0.27
CA PHE A 4 -6.60 -8.85 -0.50
C PHE A 4 -5.70 -7.78 0.09
N ILE A 5 -5.40 -6.77 -0.73
CA ILE A 5 -4.61 -5.61 -0.36
C ILE A 5 -5.34 -4.36 -0.84
N GLY A 6 -5.75 -3.51 0.10
CA GLY A 6 -6.22 -2.16 -0.19
C GLY A 6 -5.03 -1.21 -0.21
N VAL A 7 -4.98 -0.31 -1.18
CA VAL A 7 -3.98 0.76 -1.23
C VAL A 7 -4.67 2.11 -1.30
N ASP A 8 -4.10 3.12 -0.66
CA ASP A 8 -4.62 4.49 -0.68
C ASP A 8 -3.49 5.52 -0.52
N GLY A 9 -3.74 6.74 -0.96
CA GLY A 9 -2.88 7.90 -0.85
C GLY A 9 -3.63 9.09 -0.22
N CYS A 10 -3.09 9.71 0.83
CA CYS A 10 -3.70 10.90 1.43
C CYS A 10 -2.71 12.04 1.65
N HIS A 11 -3.21 13.28 1.58
CA HIS A 11 -2.38 14.47 1.78
C HIS A 11 -2.06 14.69 3.25
N LEU A 12 -0.78 14.90 3.56
CA LEU A 12 -0.34 15.25 4.90
C LEU A 12 -0.36 16.77 5.09
N LYS A 13 -0.88 17.21 6.24
CA LYS A 13 -0.85 18.62 6.66
C LYS A 13 0.44 18.92 7.44
N THR A 14 1.59 18.74 6.80
CA THR A 14 2.89 19.11 7.40
C THR A 14 3.35 20.46 6.88
N LYS A 15 4.33 21.10 7.54
CA LYS A 15 4.97 22.34 7.06
C LYS A 15 5.54 22.19 5.64
N TYR A 16 5.91 20.98 5.25
CA TYR A 16 6.58 20.68 3.98
C TYR A 16 5.65 19.95 2.98
N GLY A 17 4.36 19.83 3.29
CA GLY A 17 3.42 19.03 2.50
C GLY A 17 3.68 17.53 2.60
N GLY A 18 3.60 16.85 1.46
CA GLY A 18 3.78 15.40 1.35
C GLY A 18 2.47 14.62 1.30
N GLN A 19 2.58 13.36 0.88
CA GLN A 19 1.48 12.40 0.81
C GLN A 19 1.89 11.12 1.52
N LEU A 20 0.92 10.53 2.23
CA LEU A 20 1.05 9.21 2.86
C LEU A 20 0.47 8.18 1.90
N LEU A 21 1.30 7.23 1.48
CA LEU A 21 0.85 6.02 0.80
C LEU A 21 0.69 4.92 1.85
N ILE A 22 -0.39 4.15 1.78
CA ILE A 22 -0.66 3.04 2.69
C ILE A 22 -1.11 1.81 1.93
N ALA A 23 -0.68 0.64 2.40
CA ALA A 23 -1.21 -0.66 2.02
C ALA A 23 -1.80 -1.34 3.27
N VAL A 24 -3.02 -1.84 3.15
CA VAL A 24 -3.72 -2.57 4.21
C VAL A 24 -4.11 -3.96 3.73
N GLY A 25 -3.89 -4.96 4.58
CA GLY A 25 -4.34 -6.32 4.35
C GLY A 25 -5.69 -6.58 5.01
N ARG A 26 -6.38 -7.66 4.60
CA ARG A 26 -7.57 -8.17 5.29
C ARG A 26 -7.32 -9.55 5.87
N ASP A 27 -7.53 -9.70 7.17
CA ASP A 27 -7.27 -10.95 7.87
C ASP A 27 -8.40 -11.98 7.67
N GLY A 28 -8.30 -13.12 8.35
CA GLY A 28 -9.33 -14.17 8.31
C GLY A 28 -10.63 -13.81 9.03
N ASN A 29 -10.60 -12.77 9.87
CA ASN A 29 -11.74 -12.24 10.62
C ASN A 29 -12.34 -10.99 9.94
N ASP A 30 -12.02 -10.78 8.66
CA ASP A 30 -12.51 -9.66 7.87
C ASP A 30 -12.09 -8.26 8.37
N GLN A 31 -11.08 -8.18 9.25
CA GLN A 31 -10.55 -6.93 9.77
C GLN A 31 -9.40 -6.42 8.89
N TYR A 32 -9.34 -5.10 8.74
CA TYR A 32 -8.22 -4.43 8.08
C TYR A 32 -7.06 -4.26 9.04
N PHE A 33 -5.84 -4.49 8.56
CA PHE A 33 -4.61 -4.25 9.30
C PHE A 33 -3.55 -3.60 8.38
N PRO A 34 -2.71 -2.69 8.90
CA PRO A 34 -1.67 -2.05 8.09
C PRO A 34 -0.59 -3.07 7.69
N LEU A 35 -0.23 -3.10 6.41
CA LEU A 35 0.88 -3.89 5.87
C LEU A 35 2.14 -3.05 5.71
N ALA A 36 2.02 -1.90 5.05
CA ALA A 36 3.12 -0.98 4.80
C ALA A 36 2.61 0.45 4.66
N PHE A 37 3.47 1.43 4.92
CA PHE A 37 3.21 2.83 4.66
C PHE A 37 4.48 3.55 4.25
N ALA A 38 4.34 4.64 3.49
CA ALA A 38 5.44 5.50 3.12
C ALA A 38 5.00 6.96 3.06
N VAL A 39 5.87 7.87 3.49
CA VAL A 39 5.69 9.30 3.26
C VAL A 39 6.50 9.67 2.02
N VAL A 40 5.82 10.24 1.03
CA VAL A 40 6.42 10.67 -0.24
C VAL A 40 6.18 12.15 -0.44
N GLU A 41 7.04 12.82 -1.21
CA GLU A 41 6.89 14.25 -1.51
C GLU A 41 5.61 14.52 -2.31
N THR A 42 5.31 13.66 -3.28
CA THR A 42 4.10 13.71 -4.10
C THR A 42 3.73 12.31 -4.60
N GLU A 43 2.44 12.08 -4.75
CA GLU A 43 1.83 10.91 -5.33
C GLU A 43 1.99 10.99 -6.85
N THR A 44 2.95 10.20 -7.32
CA THR A 44 3.34 10.10 -8.72
C THR A 44 3.39 8.63 -9.10
N LYS A 45 3.42 8.37 -10.40
CA LYS A 45 3.61 7.00 -10.88
C LYS A 45 4.91 6.38 -10.35
N ASP A 46 5.97 7.18 -10.22
CA ASP A 46 7.27 6.70 -9.76
C ASP A 46 7.25 6.40 -8.26
N SER A 47 6.60 7.25 -7.44
CA SER A 47 6.48 6.99 -6.00
C SER A 47 5.60 5.76 -5.71
N TRP A 48 4.49 5.57 -6.45
CA TRP A 48 3.70 4.34 -6.39
C TRP A 48 4.48 3.11 -6.86
N ARG A 49 5.23 3.22 -7.98
CA ARG A 49 6.03 2.11 -8.48
C ARG A 49 7.09 1.69 -7.47
N TRP A 50 7.78 2.64 -6.88
CA TRP A 50 8.78 2.37 -5.83
C TRP A 50 8.13 1.69 -4.62
N PHE A 51 7.04 2.25 -4.10
CA PHE A 51 6.32 1.70 -2.94
C PHE A 51 5.80 0.27 -3.19
N LEU A 52 5.16 0.04 -4.33
CA LEU A 52 4.62 -1.29 -4.69
C LEU A 52 5.72 -2.31 -4.98
N THR A 53 6.87 -1.87 -5.51
CA THR A 53 8.01 -2.77 -5.73
C THR A 53 8.52 -3.29 -4.39
N LEU A 54 8.77 -2.41 -3.42
CA LEU A 54 9.21 -2.80 -2.09
C LEU A 54 8.16 -3.68 -1.39
N LEU A 55 6.88 -3.32 -1.48
CA LEU A 55 5.81 -4.14 -0.92
C LEU A 55 5.85 -5.57 -1.47
N LEU A 56 5.98 -5.74 -2.79
CA LEU A 56 6.01 -7.06 -3.44
C LEU A 56 7.29 -7.85 -3.17
N GLU A 57 8.42 -7.17 -2.92
CA GLU A 57 9.65 -7.83 -2.46
C GLU A 57 9.44 -8.49 -1.09
N ASP A 58 8.68 -7.85 -0.20
CA ASP A 58 8.41 -8.37 1.14
C ASP A 58 7.30 -9.44 1.17
N ILE A 59 6.19 -9.20 0.46
CA ILE A 59 5.01 -10.09 0.52
C ILE A 59 4.98 -11.16 -0.58
N GLY A 60 5.94 -11.12 -1.50
CA GLY A 60 6.07 -12.02 -2.63
C GLY A 60 5.14 -11.70 -3.81
N ASP A 61 5.37 -12.43 -4.91
CA ASP A 61 4.76 -12.19 -6.21
C ASP A 61 3.22 -12.33 -6.24
N VAL A 62 2.59 -11.45 -7.03
CA VAL A 62 1.13 -11.34 -7.20
C VAL A 62 0.52 -12.63 -7.72
N LYS A 63 1.14 -13.29 -8.72
CA LYS A 63 0.56 -14.49 -9.33
C LYS A 63 0.66 -15.69 -8.39
N THR A 64 1.80 -15.80 -7.72
CA THR A 64 2.08 -16.91 -6.79
C THR A 64 1.15 -16.87 -5.59
N ASN A 65 0.99 -15.69 -4.98
CA ASN A 65 0.17 -15.50 -3.78
C ASN A 65 -1.29 -15.12 -4.08
N ARG A 66 -1.63 -14.94 -5.37
CA ARG A 66 -2.96 -14.56 -5.87
C ARG A 66 -3.49 -13.26 -5.27
N TRP A 67 -2.59 -12.31 -4.99
CA TRP A 67 -2.94 -11.02 -4.40
C TRP A 67 -3.93 -10.25 -5.28
N VAL A 68 -4.98 -9.72 -4.66
CA VAL A 68 -5.94 -8.81 -5.27
C VAL A 68 -5.70 -7.42 -4.70
N PHE A 69 -5.42 -6.47 -5.59
CA PHE A 69 -5.24 -5.06 -5.23
C PHE A 69 -6.50 -4.26 -5.53
N ILE A 70 -6.86 -3.36 -4.62
CA ILE A 70 -7.93 -2.37 -4.82
C ILE A 70 -7.47 -1.01 -4.32
N SER A 71 -7.84 0.05 -5.04
CA SER A 71 -7.76 1.42 -4.51
C SER A 71 -8.90 1.60 -3.52
N LEU A 72 -8.60 2.05 -2.30
CA LEU A 72 -9.63 2.40 -1.31
C LEU A 72 -10.17 3.81 -1.52
#